data_AF-A0A8J0T5N9-F1
#
_entry.id   AF-A0A8J0T5N9-F1
#
_cell.length_a   1.000
_cell.length_b   1.000
_cell.length_c   1.000
_cell.angle_alpha   90.00
_cell.angle_beta   90.00
_cell.angle_gamma   90.00
#
_symmetry.space_group_name_H-M   'P 1'
#
loop_
_entity.id
_entity.type
_entity.pdbx_description
1 polymer ?
#
loop_
_entity_poly.entity_id
_entity_poly.type
_entity_poly.pdbx_seq_one_letter_code
_entity_poly.pdbx_strand_id
1 'polypeptide(L)' 'MGAASTHVPGRTTLRWPYAGTAAAIKELGCKHVNKQVSEVHVDAKNKLVTTSAFMCNSPVYDMYDGTGEMVLTLTNY' A
#
# COMPACT_ATOMS: atom_id res chain seq x y z
N MET A 1 1.60 7.59 -20.22
CA MET A 1 0.34 6.82 -20.13
C MET A 1 0.56 5.68 -19.16
N GLY A 2 0.03 5.77 -17.94
CA GLY A 2 0.25 4.79 -16.87
C GLY A 2 -0.38 5.34 -15.59
N ALA A 3 -1.43 4.67 -15.13
CA ALA A 3 -2.46 5.20 -14.25
C ALA A 3 -1.92 6.00 -13.04
N ALA A 4 -2.11 7.32 -13.09
CA ALA A 4 -2.38 8.08 -11.87
C ALA A 4 -3.54 7.39 -11.16
N SER A 5 -3.51 7.31 -9.83
CA SER A 5 -4.62 6.85 -8.99
C SER A 5 -5.94 7.23 -9.67
N THR A 6 -6.56 6.28 -10.36
CA THR A 6 -7.84 6.54 -10.95
C THR A 6 -8.73 6.68 -9.74
N HIS A 7 -9.14 7.92 -9.48
CA HIS A 7 -10.36 8.18 -8.77
C HIS A 7 -11.44 7.37 -9.51
N VAL A 8 -11.63 6.11 -9.12
CA VAL A 8 -12.69 5.26 -9.62
C VAL A 8 -13.94 5.83 -8.93
N PRO A 9 -14.86 6.48 -9.66
CA PRO A 9 -16.06 7.02 -9.05
C PRO A 9 -16.83 5.81 -8.48
N GLY A 10 -16.90 5.68 -7.16
CA GLY A 10 -17.58 4.58 -6.48
C GLY A 10 -16.72 3.67 -5.57
N ARG A 11 -15.39 3.82 -5.49
CA ARG A 11 -14.60 3.20 -4.40
C ARG A 11 -14.52 4.17 -3.23
N THR A 12 -15.32 3.88 -2.20
CA THR A 12 -15.59 4.71 -1.02
C THR A 12 -14.31 5.30 -0.41
N THR A 13 -14.24 6.64 -0.34
CA THR A 13 -13.23 7.40 0.43
C THR A 13 -13.12 6.93 1.89
N LEU A 14 -14.18 6.31 2.42
CA LEU A 14 -14.25 5.76 3.77
C LEU A 14 -13.21 4.65 4.04
N ARG A 15 -12.85 3.84 3.04
CA ARG A 15 -11.89 2.74 3.23
C ARG A 15 -10.44 3.22 3.15
N TRP A 16 -10.17 4.25 2.35
CA TRP A 16 -8.82 4.79 2.14
C TRP A 16 -8.79 6.29 2.45
N PRO A 17 -8.89 6.67 3.74
CA PRO A 17 -9.00 8.07 4.14
C PRO A 17 -7.79 8.92 3.72
N TYR A 18 -6.64 8.29 3.49
CA TYR A 18 -5.38 8.93 3.11
C TYR A 18 -4.97 8.68 1.65
N ALA A 19 -5.92 8.41 0.75
CA ALA A 19 -5.61 8.12 -0.65
C ALA A 19 -4.79 9.22 -1.37
N GLY A 20 -4.84 10.47 -0.88
CA GLY A 20 -4.02 11.58 -1.38
C GLY A 20 -2.51 11.36 -1.22
N THR A 21 -2.07 10.53 -0.27
CA THR A 21 -0.66 10.20 -0.07
C THR A 21 -0.02 9.55 -1.30
N ALA A 22 -0.80 8.82 -2.12
CA ALA A 22 -0.30 8.23 -3.36
C ALA A 22 0.20 9.28 -4.37
N ALA A 23 -0.45 10.45 -4.41
CA ALA A 23 -0.01 11.57 -5.24
C ALA A 23 1.25 12.23 -4.68
N ALA A 24 1.29 12.48 -3.37
CA ALA A 24 2.46 13.05 -2.70
C ALA A 24 3.72 12.16 -2.84
N ILE A 25 3.58 10.83 -2.72
CA ILE A 25 4.69 9.88 -2.94
C ILE A 25 5.27 10.02 -4.36
N LYS A 26 4.42 10.28 -5.36
CA LYS A 26 4.85 10.49 -6.74
C LYS A 26 5.62 11.82 -6.90
N GLU A 27 5.19 12.87 -6.22
CA GLU A 27 5.89 14.17 -6.20
C GLU A 27 7.27 14.06 -5.53
N LEU A 28 7.45 13.14 -4.58
CA LEU A 28 8.75 12.80 -3.98
C LEU A 28 9.65 11.92 -4.86
N GLY A 29 9.23 11.61 -6.09
CA GLY A 29 10.00 10.80 -7.04
C GLY A 29 9.87 9.29 -6.87
N CYS A 30 9.00 8.83 -5.97
CA CYS A 30 8.72 7.41 -5.79
C CYS A 30 7.61 6.92 -6.72
N LYS A 31 7.56 5.60 -6.95
CA LYS A 31 6.47 4.94 -7.67
C LYS A 31 5.53 4.26 -6.68
N HIS A 32 4.32 4.81 -6.52
CA HIS A 32 3.28 4.13 -5.74
C HIS A 32 2.76 2.90 -6.49
N VAL A 33 2.59 1.77 -5.78
CA VAL A 33 2.01 0.53 -6.29
C VAL A 33 0.82 0.17 -5.41
N ASN A 34 -0.38 0.17 -5.99
CA ASN A 34 -1.58 -0.18 -5.26
C ASN A 34 -1.54 -1.64 -4.80
N LYS A 35 -1.80 -1.85 -3.51
CA LYS A 35 -1.91 -3.15 -2.86
C LYS A 35 -3.11 -3.16 -1.93
N GLN A 36 -3.73 -4.32 -1.76
CA GLN A 36 -4.73 -4.51 -0.71
C GLN A 36 -4.05 -4.57 0.65
N VAL A 37 -4.84 -4.41 1.71
CA VAL A 37 -4.37 -4.34 3.09
C VAL A 37 -3.59 -5.59 3.54
N SER A 38 -3.97 -6.76 3.04
CA SER A 38 -3.32 -8.04 3.31
C SER A 38 -2.15 -8.36 2.37
N GLU A 39 -1.82 -7.46 1.43
CA GLU A 39 -0.74 -7.64 0.48
C GLU A 39 0.46 -6.73 0.79
N VAL A 40 1.63 -7.16 0.35
CA VAL A 40 2.87 -6.37 0.43
C VAL A 40 3.37 -5.99 -0.96
N HIS A 41 4.12 -4.89 -1.02
CA HIS A 41 4.92 -4.53 -2.18
C HIS A 41 6.40 -4.65 -1.84
N VAL A 42 7.15 -5.30 -2.73
CA VAL A 42 8.60 -5.44 -2.61
C VAL A 42 9.32 -4.73 -3.74
N ASP A 43 10.23 -3.85 -3.35
CA ASP A 43 11.28 -3.31 -4.20
C ASP A 43 12.57 -4.10 -3.94
N ALA A 44 12.78 -5.15 -4.73
CA ALA A 44 13.92 -6.03 -4.61
C ALA A 44 15.26 -5.32 -4.90
N LYS A 45 15.24 -4.26 -5.74
CA LYS A 45 16.46 -3.49 -6.06
C LYS A 45 16.96 -2.75 -4.82
N ASN A 46 16.04 -2.17 -4.05
CA ASN A 46 16.36 -1.38 -2.87
C ASN A 46 16.18 -2.14 -1.55
N LYS A 47 15.86 -3.44 -1.60
CA LYS A 47 15.58 -4.31 -0.44
C LYS A 47 14.53 -3.71 0.50
N LEU A 48 13.46 -3.16 -0.08
CA LEU A 48 12.40 -2.48 0.66
C LEU A 48 11.09 -3.25 0.52
N VAL A 49 10.43 -3.50 1.65
CA VAL A 49 9.10 -4.11 1.72
C VAL A 49 8.16 -3.12 2.37
N THR A 50 6.97 -2.92 1.79
CA THR A 50 5.95 -1.99 2.30
C THR A 50 4.57 -2.65 2.33
N THR A 51 3.76 -2.26 3.31
CA THR A 51 2.34 -2.62 3.45
C THR A 51 1.54 -1.38 3.83
N SER A 52 0.22 -1.37 3.60
CA SER A 52 -0.61 -0.20 3.91
C SER A 52 -0.91 -0.05 5.40
N ALA A 53 -1.00 -1.14 6.17
CA ALA A 53 -1.42 -1.14 7.57
C ALA A 53 -2.61 -0.17 7.81
N PHE A 54 -2.54 0.65 8.87
CA PHE A 54 -3.59 1.59 9.27
C PHE A 54 -3.86 2.75 8.29
N MET A 55 -3.20 2.81 7.12
CA MET A 55 -3.60 3.72 6.04
C MET A 55 -4.94 3.34 5.41
N CYS A 56 -5.42 2.11 5.65
CA CYS A 56 -6.74 1.61 5.29
C CYS A 56 -7.65 1.54 6.53
N ASN A 57 -8.94 1.82 6.37
CA ASN A 57 -9.97 1.49 7.35
C ASN A 57 -10.43 0.04 7.12
N SER A 58 -9.70 -0.93 7.67
CA SER A 58 -10.01 -2.37 7.67
C SER A 58 -9.97 -2.91 9.10
N PRO A 59 -10.61 -4.04 9.39
CA PRO A 59 -10.45 -4.75 10.65
C PRO A 59 -8.98 -5.03 10.99
N VAL A 60 -8.67 -5.11 12.29
CA VAL A 60 -7.28 -5.27 12.78
C VAL A 60 -6.65 -6.58 12.29
N TYR A 61 -7.42 -7.65 12.09
CA TYR A 61 -6.88 -8.91 11.59
C TYR A 61 -6.33 -8.80 10.16
N ASP A 62 -6.95 -8.00 9.28
CA ASP A 62 -6.42 -7.75 7.93
C ASP A 62 -5.07 -7.02 8.00
N MET A 63 -4.94 -6.07 8.93
CA MET A 63 -3.69 -5.32 9.16
C MET A 63 -2.60 -6.22 9.73
N TYR A 64 -2.99 -7.11 10.64
CA TYR A 64 -2.12 -8.09 11.25
C TYR A 64 -1.57 -9.03 10.17
N ASP A 65 -2.42 -9.58 9.31
CA ASP A 65 -2.01 -10.47 8.22
C ASP A 65 -1.05 -9.77 7.25
N GLY A 66 -1.39 -8.55 6.82
CA GLY A 66 -0.53 -7.76 5.92
C GLY A 66 0.83 -7.39 6.55
N THR A 67 0.85 -7.08 7.85
CA THR A 67 2.10 -6.79 8.57
C THR A 67 2.90 -8.06 8.83
N GLY A 68 2.24 -9.18 9.12
CA GLY A 68 2.87 -10.49 9.26
C GLY A 68 3.55 -10.90 7.95
N GLU A 69 2.88 -10.75 6.82
CA GLU A 69 3.44 -11.02 5.50
C GLU A 69 4.64 -10.11 5.19
N MET A 70 4.61 -8.85 5.63
CA MET A 70 5.76 -7.92 5.50
C MET A 70 6.99 -8.46 6.23
N VAL A 71 6.82 -8.93 7.47
CA VAL A 71 7.92 -9.51 8.26
C VAL A 71 8.42 -10.80 7.63
N LEU A 72 7.52 -11.72 7.25
CA LEU A 72 7.87 -12.98 6.61
C LEU A 72 8.64 -12.75 5.31
N THR A 73 8.16 -11.81 4.48
CA THR A 73 8.83 -11.43 3.24
C THR A 73 10.24 -10.95 3.53
N LEU A 74 10.44 -10.03 4.49
CA LEU A 74 11.76 -9.55 4.89
C LEU A 74 12.70 -10.66 5.38
N THR A 75 12.18 -11.66 6.09
CA THR A 75 12.99 -12.78 6.59
C THR A 75 13.35 -13.81 5.51
N ASN A 76 12.69 -13.77 4.35
CA ASN A 76 12.95 -14.66 3.22
C ASN A 76 13.88 -14.06 2.15
N TYR A 77 14.37 -12.83 2.35
CA TYR A 77 15.35 -12.14 1.50
C TYR A 77 16.79 -12.37 1.96
#